data_AF-A0A7I8CL06-F1
#
_entry.id   AF-A0A7I8CL06-F1
#
_cell.length_a   1.000
_cell.length_b   1.000
_cell.length_c   1.000
_cell.angle_alpha   90.00
_cell.angle_beta   90.00
_cell.angle_gamma   90.00
#
_symmetry.space_group_name_H-M   'P 1'
#
loop_
_entity.id
_entity.type
_entity.pdbx_description
1 polymer ?
#
loop_
_entity_poly.entity_id
_entity_poly.type
_entity_poly.pdbx_seq_one_letter_code
_entity_poly.pdbx_strand_id
1 'polypeptide(L)'
;MSKHTVATRDAWLKARLELLEAEKALTRRSDELARQREALPWVKIDKPYRFETDEGSATLTDLFRGRSQLIVYHFMFGPDYTAGCPSCSAIADGFDGVAVHLANHDVTLMAVSRAPLAKLQAYKARMGWKFPWASADGSDFNFDFSVSFTEAQQRAGDIEYNFERAGHAMDMTPAPEPVVRFAASCGTDAPAYSRDRPGISTFVYEDGVVYHAYSTYARGVDGLWGMYQWLDRAPKGRNEKGIWWRRHDEYERR
;
A
#
# COMPACT_ATOMS: atom_id res chain seq x y z
N MET A 1 13.06 -31.19 -4.36
CA MET A 1 13.39 -30.18 -5.39
C MET A 1 12.60 -30.54 -6.63
N SER A 2 11.81 -29.62 -7.17
CA SER A 2 11.14 -29.84 -8.46
C SER A 2 12.20 -30.17 -9.52
N LYS A 3 12.05 -31.32 -10.18
CA LYS A 3 12.95 -31.75 -11.26
C LYS A 3 12.57 -30.95 -12.51
N HIS A 4 13.31 -29.87 -12.78
CA HIS A 4 13.08 -29.08 -13.99
C HIS A 4 13.43 -29.89 -15.23
N THR A 5 12.58 -29.83 -16.23
CA THR A 5 12.84 -30.44 -17.54
C THR A 5 13.76 -29.51 -18.33
N VAL A 6 14.90 -30.03 -18.79
CA VAL A 6 15.78 -29.33 -19.73
C VAL A 6 15.30 -29.67 -21.14
N ALA A 7 15.02 -28.66 -21.96
CA ALA A 7 14.48 -28.82 -23.31
C ALA A 7 15.32 -28.05 -24.34
N THR A 8 15.16 -28.39 -25.63
CA THR A 8 15.74 -27.61 -26.73
C THR A 8 15.06 -26.25 -26.85
N ARG A 9 15.68 -25.32 -27.58
CA ARG A 9 15.11 -23.99 -27.83
C ARG A 9 13.74 -24.05 -28.51
N ASP A 10 13.56 -24.95 -29.46
CA ASP A 10 12.30 -25.10 -30.21
C ASP A 10 11.18 -25.65 -29.33
N ALA A 11 11.48 -26.67 -28.51
CA ALA A 11 10.52 -27.21 -27.55
C ALA A 11 10.14 -26.15 -26.49
N TRP A 12 11.10 -25.36 -26.01
CA TRP A 12 10.82 -24.23 -25.13
C TRP A 12 9.95 -23.17 -25.81
N LEU A 13 10.23 -22.81 -27.06
CA LEU A 13 9.48 -21.79 -27.79
C LEU A 13 8.02 -22.21 -27.98
N LYS A 14 7.78 -23.47 -28.32
CA LYS A 14 6.42 -24.03 -28.42
C LYS A 14 5.65 -23.87 -27.10
N ALA A 15 6.22 -24.32 -25.98
CA ALA A 15 5.59 -24.17 -24.66
C ALA A 15 5.42 -22.70 -24.24
N ARG A 16 6.38 -21.83 -24.62
CA ARG A 16 6.32 -20.40 -24.33
C ARG A 16 5.19 -19.70 -25.07
N LEU A 17 4.90 -20.09 -26.32
CA LEU A 17 3.79 -19.55 -27.09
C LEU A 17 2.44 -19.96 -26.50
N GLU A 18 2.30 -21.19 -26.00
CA GLU A 18 1.10 -21.61 -25.26
C GLU A 18 0.89 -20.77 -23.99
N LEU A 19 1.96 -20.52 -23.22
CA LEU A 19 1.91 -19.61 -22.06
C LEU A 19 1.56 -18.16 -22.45
N LEU A 20 2.03 -17.70 -23.62
CA LEU A 20 1.79 -16.32 -24.09
C LEU A 20 0.29 -16.03 -24.26
N GLU A 21 -0.49 -17.01 -24.71
CA GLU A 21 -1.93 -16.84 -24.85
C GLU A 21 -2.62 -16.58 -23.51
N ALA A 22 -2.23 -17.33 -22.47
CA ALA A 22 -2.75 -17.12 -21.12
C ALA A 22 -2.32 -15.75 -20.55
N GLU A 23 -1.07 -15.35 -20.74
CA GLU A 23 -0.58 -14.03 -20.33
C GLU A 23 -1.33 -12.90 -21.05
N LYS A 24 -1.56 -13.04 -22.35
CA LYS A 24 -2.32 -12.05 -23.14
C LYS A 24 -3.79 -11.98 -22.73
N ALA A 25 -4.40 -13.12 -22.36
CA ALA A 25 -5.75 -13.13 -21.81
C ALA A 25 -5.81 -12.38 -20.47
N LEU A 26 -4.83 -12.57 -19.60
CA LEU A 26 -4.70 -11.82 -18.35
C LEU A 26 -4.52 -10.33 -18.62
N THR A 27 -3.66 -9.93 -19.55
CA THR A 27 -3.48 -8.50 -19.93
C THR A 27 -4.81 -7.86 -20.31
N ARG A 28 -5.56 -8.47 -21.23
CA ARG A 28 -6.86 -7.94 -21.68
C ARG A 28 -7.88 -7.86 -20.53
N ARG A 29 -7.85 -8.83 -19.61
CA ARG A 29 -8.74 -8.81 -18.44
C ARG A 29 -8.35 -7.71 -17.45
N SER A 30 -7.06 -7.44 -17.27
CA SER A 30 -6.56 -6.32 -16.47
C SER A 30 -6.97 -4.97 -17.05
N ASP A 31 -6.89 -4.81 -18.39
CA ASP A 31 -7.33 -3.58 -19.06
C ASP A 31 -8.83 -3.34 -18.85
N GLU A 32 -9.64 -4.40 -18.91
CA GLU A 32 -11.07 -4.32 -18.61
C GLU A 32 -11.33 -3.93 -17.15
N LEU A 33 -10.59 -4.51 -16.20
CA LEU A 33 -10.73 -4.15 -14.79
C LEU A 33 -10.30 -2.70 -14.52
N ALA A 34 -9.29 -2.18 -15.23
CA ALA A 34 -8.90 -0.78 -15.15
C ALA A 34 -10.05 0.15 -15.58
N ARG A 35 -10.70 -0.13 -16.72
CA ARG A 35 -11.89 0.63 -17.18
C ARG A 35 -13.03 0.58 -16.17
N GLN A 36 -13.24 -0.57 -15.51
CA GLN A 36 -14.27 -0.70 -14.48
C GLN A 36 -13.98 0.16 -13.24
N ARG A 37 -12.70 0.31 -12.86
CA ARG A 37 -12.29 1.21 -11.77
C ARG A 37 -12.47 2.68 -12.15
N GLU A 38 -12.13 3.05 -13.39
CA GLU A 38 -12.33 4.39 -13.93
C GLU A 38 -13.82 4.80 -13.94
N ALA A 39 -14.71 3.84 -14.21
CA ALA A 39 -16.16 4.08 -14.28
C ALA A 39 -16.88 4.10 -12.92
N LEU A 40 -16.18 3.93 -11.79
CA LEU A 40 -16.81 3.96 -10.48
C LEU A 40 -17.42 5.34 -10.19
N PRO A 41 -18.58 5.40 -9.52
CA PRO A 41 -19.17 6.67 -9.11
C PRO A 41 -18.27 7.36 -8.09
N TRP A 42 -18.13 8.66 -8.23
CA TRP A 42 -17.32 9.49 -7.34
C TRP A 42 -18.14 10.01 -6.16
N VAL A 43 -17.51 10.06 -4.99
CA VAL A 43 -18.12 10.57 -3.76
C VAL A 43 -17.47 11.91 -3.40
N LYS A 44 -18.27 12.97 -3.29
CA LYS A 44 -17.79 14.29 -2.89
C LYS A 44 -17.21 14.25 -1.47
N ILE A 45 -16.06 14.88 -1.27
CA ILE A 45 -15.43 15.05 0.05
C ILE A 45 -15.61 16.49 0.52
N ASP A 46 -16.51 16.68 1.49
CA ASP A 46 -16.78 17.99 2.10
C ASP A 46 -15.99 18.21 3.42
N LYS A 47 -15.48 17.15 4.03
CA LYS A 47 -14.79 17.24 5.33
C LYS A 47 -13.41 17.92 5.15
N PRO A 48 -13.12 18.99 5.90
CA PRO A 48 -11.88 19.75 5.73
C PRO A 48 -10.72 19.09 6.47
N TYR A 49 -10.21 17.97 5.94
CA TYR A 49 -9.07 17.28 6.52
C TYR A 49 -7.84 18.19 6.63
N ARG A 50 -7.02 17.91 7.65
CA ARG A 50 -5.75 18.58 7.90
C ARG A 50 -4.63 17.56 7.98
N PHE A 51 -3.46 17.98 7.53
CA PHE A 51 -2.24 17.19 7.51
C PHE A 51 -1.04 18.08 7.83
N GLU A 52 0.03 17.47 8.32
CA GLU A 52 1.33 18.12 8.41
C GLU A 52 2.26 17.55 7.33
N THR A 53 2.96 18.43 6.62
CA THR A 53 3.87 18.08 5.52
C THR A 53 5.21 18.80 5.65
N ASP A 54 6.18 18.45 4.81
CA ASP A 54 7.48 19.16 4.73
C ASP A 54 7.32 20.67 4.41
N GLU A 55 6.17 21.07 3.85
CA GLU A 55 5.83 22.47 3.50
C GLU A 55 4.96 23.15 4.56
N GLY A 56 4.66 22.46 5.67
CA GLY A 56 3.78 22.92 6.75
C GLY A 56 2.40 22.28 6.70
N SER A 57 1.44 22.92 7.38
CA SER A 57 0.07 22.44 7.47
C SER A 57 -0.63 22.49 6.10
N ALA A 58 -1.37 21.44 5.76
CA ALA A 58 -1.97 21.24 4.45
C ALA A 58 -3.41 20.71 4.56
N THR A 59 -4.24 21.06 3.58
CA THR A 59 -5.56 20.47 3.35
C THR A 59 -5.46 19.27 2.39
N LEU A 60 -6.54 18.50 2.24
CA LEU A 60 -6.58 17.43 1.23
C LEU A 60 -6.34 17.96 -0.18
N THR A 61 -6.87 19.14 -0.51
CA THR A 61 -6.64 19.80 -1.81
C THR A 61 -5.17 20.15 -2.02
N ASP A 62 -4.47 20.61 -0.98
CA ASP A 62 -3.05 20.97 -1.09
C ASP A 62 -2.17 19.74 -1.42
N LEU A 63 -2.59 18.54 -0.97
CA LEU A 63 -1.88 17.29 -1.28
C LEU A 63 -1.87 16.96 -2.78
N PHE A 64 -2.78 17.54 -3.59
CA PHE A 64 -2.77 17.37 -5.05
C PHE A 64 -1.58 18.07 -5.71
N ARG A 65 -0.97 19.08 -5.06
CA ARG A 65 0.19 19.82 -5.57
C ARG A 65 0.00 20.34 -7.01
N GLY A 66 -1.20 20.89 -7.28
CA GLY A 66 -1.57 21.48 -8.57
C GLY A 66 -1.97 20.47 -9.66
N ARG A 67 -2.07 19.18 -9.35
CA ARG A 67 -2.54 18.14 -10.30
C ARG A 67 -4.03 17.86 -10.14
N SER A 68 -4.66 17.27 -11.15
CA SER A 68 -6.09 16.90 -11.06
C SER A 68 -6.33 15.60 -10.29
N GLN A 69 -5.32 14.76 -10.12
CA GLN A 69 -5.46 13.45 -9.48
C GLN A 69 -4.48 13.27 -8.32
N LEU A 70 -4.95 12.61 -7.27
CA LEU A 70 -4.16 12.26 -6.09
C LEU A 70 -4.34 10.78 -5.76
N ILE A 71 -3.23 10.05 -5.68
CA ILE A 71 -3.19 8.69 -5.14
C ILE A 71 -2.54 8.75 -3.77
N VAL A 72 -3.32 8.44 -2.74
CA VAL A 72 -2.85 8.28 -1.36
C VAL A 72 -2.54 6.82 -1.09
N TYR A 73 -1.31 6.52 -0.68
CA TYR A 73 -0.95 5.26 -0.07
C TYR A 73 -1.02 5.39 1.45
N HIS A 74 -1.93 4.63 2.07
CA HIS A 74 -2.08 4.56 3.52
C HIS A 74 -0.98 3.66 4.08
N PHE A 75 0.09 4.26 4.56
CA PHE A 75 1.24 3.56 5.10
C PHE A 75 1.00 3.32 6.61
N MET A 76 1.12 2.06 7.05
CA MET A 76 1.02 1.72 8.48
C MET A 76 2.24 2.23 9.25
N PHE A 77 2.05 3.39 9.88
CA PHE A 77 2.97 3.95 10.87
C PHE A 77 2.14 4.69 11.91
N GLY A 78 1.80 3.99 12.99
CA GLY A 78 1.06 4.55 14.11
C GLY A 78 1.94 5.43 15.01
N PRO A 79 1.34 6.33 15.81
CA PRO A 79 2.07 7.19 16.74
C PRO A 79 2.94 6.40 17.73
N ASP A 80 2.50 5.19 18.11
CA ASP A 80 3.16 4.31 19.08
C ASP A 80 4.29 3.45 18.47
N TYR A 81 4.51 3.50 17.16
CA TYR A 81 5.50 2.63 16.50
C TYR A 81 6.88 3.28 16.58
N THR A 82 7.95 2.51 16.69
CA THR A 82 9.31 3.01 16.50
C THR A 82 9.77 2.93 15.05
N ALA A 83 8.96 2.31 14.20
CA ALA A 83 9.37 1.80 12.90
C ALA A 83 8.16 1.53 11.99
N GLY A 84 8.26 1.87 10.70
CA GLY A 84 7.21 1.58 9.73
C GLY A 84 6.96 0.09 9.49
N CYS A 85 5.73 -0.27 9.12
CA CYS A 85 5.34 -1.65 8.79
C CYS A 85 6.28 -2.28 7.72
N PRO A 86 6.77 -3.51 7.90
CA PRO A 86 7.67 -4.16 6.93
C PRO A 86 7.05 -4.33 5.54
N SER A 87 5.78 -4.73 5.45
CA SER A 87 5.09 -4.87 4.16
C SER A 87 4.87 -3.53 3.46
N CYS A 88 4.47 -2.50 4.22
CA CYS A 88 4.32 -1.14 3.67
C CYS A 88 5.66 -0.60 3.17
N SER A 89 6.74 -0.84 3.93
CA SER A 89 8.09 -0.41 3.56
C SER A 89 8.58 -1.10 2.29
N ALA A 90 8.36 -2.41 2.16
CA ALA A 90 8.75 -3.17 0.97
C ALA A 90 7.99 -2.74 -0.29
N ILE A 91 6.75 -2.24 -0.16
CA ILE A 91 6.00 -1.64 -1.27
C ILE A 91 6.54 -0.23 -1.58
N ALA A 92 6.74 0.58 -0.54
CA ALA A 92 7.19 1.98 -0.67
C ALA A 92 8.58 2.13 -1.29
N ASP A 93 9.43 1.11 -1.21
CA ASP A 93 10.74 1.07 -1.89
C ASP A 93 10.66 1.31 -3.41
N GLY A 94 9.52 1.04 -4.04
CA GLY A 94 9.30 1.31 -5.47
C GLY A 94 8.81 2.73 -5.80
N PHE A 95 8.40 3.54 -4.81
CA PHE A 95 7.62 4.75 -5.05
C PHE A 95 8.41 5.87 -5.74
N ASP A 96 9.66 6.08 -5.35
CA ASP A 96 10.48 7.16 -5.93
C ASP A 96 10.64 7.02 -7.44
N GLY A 97 10.82 5.79 -7.94
CA GLY A 97 10.98 5.52 -9.36
C GLY A 97 9.69 5.73 -10.17
N VAL A 98 8.52 5.45 -9.58
CA VAL A 98 7.23 5.57 -10.29
C VAL A 98 6.63 6.97 -10.18
N ALA A 99 6.93 7.72 -9.12
CA ALA A 99 6.34 9.03 -8.85
C ALA A 99 6.54 10.03 -9.99
N VAL A 100 7.69 10.01 -10.67
CA VAL A 100 7.97 10.90 -11.82
C VAL A 100 7.05 10.61 -13.01
N HIS A 101 6.72 9.33 -13.26
CA HIS A 101 5.83 8.95 -14.33
C HIS A 101 4.38 9.31 -14.01
N LEU A 102 3.95 9.08 -12.76
CA LEU A 102 2.64 9.51 -12.28
C LEU A 102 2.48 11.03 -12.43
N ALA A 103 3.49 11.80 -12.02
CA ALA A 103 3.48 13.25 -12.13
C ALA A 103 3.36 13.75 -13.58
N ASN A 104 3.94 13.04 -14.55
CA ASN A 104 3.81 13.32 -15.99
C ASN A 104 2.41 12.97 -16.54
N HIS A 105 1.67 12.13 -15.84
CA HIS A 105 0.28 11.78 -16.13
C HIS A 105 -0.73 12.52 -15.25
N ASP A 106 -0.34 13.69 -14.72
CA ASP A 106 -1.21 14.55 -13.89
C ASP A 106 -1.72 13.85 -12.61
N VAL A 107 -0.90 12.98 -12.03
CA VAL A 107 -1.16 12.31 -10.75
C VAL A 107 -0.09 12.65 -9.71
N THR A 108 -0.52 13.10 -8.54
CA THR A 108 0.35 13.18 -7.35
C THR A 108 0.27 11.89 -6.55
N LEU A 109 1.42 11.28 -6.24
CA LEU A 109 1.51 10.18 -5.26
C LEU A 109 1.84 10.77 -3.89
N MET A 110 1.10 10.39 -2.85
CA MET A 110 1.30 10.82 -1.47
C MET A 110 1.24 9.62 -0.53
N ALA A 111 2.25 9.42 0.32
CA ALA A 111 2.09 8.53 1.47
C ALA A 111 1.39 9.27 2.62
N VAL A 112 0.54 8.59 3.38
CA VAL A 112 -0.13 9.16 4.57
C VAL A 112 -0.07 8.16 5.73
N SER A 113 0.26 8.66 6.92
CA SER A 113 0.30 7.88 8.17
C SER A 113 -0.13 8.71 9.37
N ARG A 114 -0.50 8.06 10.48
CA ARG A 114 -0.90 8.75 11.71
C ARG A 114 0.26 9.16 12.62
N ALA A 115 1.48 8.67 12.39
CA ALA A 115 2.62 9.07 13.21
C ALA A 115 2.98 10.55 12.99
N PRO A 116 3.45 11.27 14.03
CA PRO A 116 3.87 12.67 13.90
C PRO A 116 4.90 12.89 12.79
N LEU A 117 4.84 14.04 12.11
CA LEU A 117 5.65 14.33 10.92
C LEU A 117 7.15 14.11 11.16
N ALA A 118 7.70 14.56 12.30
CA ALA A 118 9.12 14.39 12.62
C ALA A 118 9.55 12.90 12.64
N LYS A 119 8.67 12.00 13.06
CA LYS A 119 8.91 10.55 13.07
C LYS A 119 8.90 9.98 11.65
N LEU A 120 7.95 10.44 10.82
CA LEU A 120 7.88 10.09 9.40
C LEU A 120 9.13 10.55 8.64
N GLN A 121 9.57 11.79 8.86
CA GLN A 121 10.78 12.35 8.25
C GLN A 121 12.04 11.59 8.64
N ALA A 122 12.21 11.27 9.93
CA ALA A 122 13.36 10.48 10.39
C ALA A 122 13.39 9.08 9.75
N TYR A 123 12.23 8.44 9.62
CA TYR A 123 12.14 7.13 8.98
C TYR A 123 12.34 7.19 7.47
N LYS A 124 11.73 8.19 6.79
CA LYS A 124 11.95 8.47 5.37
C LYS A 124 13.45 8.67 5.08
N ALA A 125 14.15 9.42 5.94
CA ALA A 125 15.60 9.61 5.85
C ALA A 125 16.38 8.31 6.04
N ARG A 126 16.02 7.48 7.04
CA ARG A 126 16.60 6.15 7.24
C ARG A 126 16.49 5.27 5.98
N MET A 127 15.33 5.29 5.34
CA MET A 127 15.04 4.49 4.14
C MET A 127 15.54 5.13 2.84
N GLY A 128 16.11 6.35 2.89
CA GLY A 128 16.59 7.06 1.70
C GLY A 128 15.51 7.47 0.70
N TRP A 129 14.24 7.49 1.11
CA TRP A 129 13.09 7.77 0.26
C TRP A 129 12.90 9.28 0.02
N LYS A 130 12.32 9.64 -1.13
CA LYS A 130 12.11 11.05 -1.54
C LYS A 130 10.64 11.43 -1.75
N PHE A 131 9.77 10.47 -2.02
CA PHE A 131 8.34 10.66 -2.22
C PHE A 131 7.71 11.46 -1.06
N PRO A 132 6.67 12.28 -1.33
CA PRO A 132 6.05 13.09 -0.29
C PRO A 132 5.26 12.20 0.68
N TRP A 133 5.33 12.55 1.96
CA TRP A 133 4.67 11.83 3.04
C TRP A 133 4.04 12.82 4.01
N ALA A 134 2.72 12.78 4.10
CA ALA A 134 1.96 13.63 5.01
C ALA A 134 1.63 12.87 6.31
N SER A 135 1.70 13.59 7.43
CA SER A 135 1.17 13.13 8.70
C SER A 135 -0.31 13.51 8.80
N ALA A 136 -1.14 12.52 9.11
CA ALA A 136 -2.54 12.69 9.49
C ALA A 136 -2.72 12.63 11.03
N ASP A 137 -1.65 12.88 11.79
CA ASP A 137 -1.73 13.00 13.25
C ASP A 137 -2.76 14.08 13.64
N GLY A 138 -3.62 13.75 14.62
CA GLY A 138 -4.75 14.60 15.01
C GLY A 138 -5.88 14.75 13.96
N SER A 139 -5.86 13.98 12.87
CA SER A 139 -6.84 14.01 11.78
C SER A 139 -7.67 12.72 11.75
N ASP A 140 -8.96 12.82 11.42
CA ASP A 140 -9.84 11.66 11.28
C ASP A 140 -9.66 10.93 9.95
N PHE A 141 -8.83 11.46 9.03
CA PHE A 141 -8.71 10.98 7.65
C PHE A 141 -8.52 9.45 7.57
N ASN A 142 -7.56 8.89 8.30
CA ASN A 142 -7.31 7.45 8.27
C ASN A 142 -8.49 6.61 8.81
N PHE A 143 -9.28 7.15 9.75
CA PHE A 143 -10.45 6.45 10.28
C PHE A 143 -11.60 6.47 9.26
N ASP A 144 -11.84 7.62 8.62
CA ASP A 144 -12.90 7.79 7.61
C ASP A 144 -12.64 6.96 6.34
N PHE A 145 -11.38 6.66 6.02
CA PHE A 145 -10.99 5.75 4.93
C PHE A 145 -10.75 4.30 5.38
N SER A 146 -11.25 3.93 6.57
CA SER A 146 -11.24 2.56 7.10
C SER A 146 -9.86 1.92 7.17
N VAL A 147 -8.80 2.71 7.41
CA VAL A 147 -7.42 2.22 7.54
C VAL A 147 -6.84 2.40 8.94
N SER A 148 -7.58 3.05 9.85
CA SER A 148 -7.24 3.13 11.27
C SER A 148 -8.47 2.94 12.15
N PHE A 149 -8.26 2.38 13.35
CA PHE A 149 -9.35 2.03 14.27
C PHE A 149 -9.03 2.45 15.69
N THR A 150 -10.06 2.88 16.40
CA THR A 150 -9.96 3.16 17.83
C THR A 150 -9.84 1.86 18.62
N GLU A 151 -9.28 1.92 19.83
CA GLU A 151 -9.29 0.76 20.71
C GLU A 151 -10.71 0.29 21.06
N ALA A 152 -11.68 1.21 21.11
CA ALA A 152 -13.07 0.89 21.37
C ALA A 152 -13.67 0.03 20.24
N GLN A 153 -13.46 0.44 18.98
CA GLN A 153 -13.88 -0.35 17.81
C GLN A 153 -13.22 -1.73 17.79
N GLN A 154 -11.90 -1.78 18.06
CA GLN A 154 -11.17 -3.04 18.12
C GLN A 154 -11.72 -3.98 19.21
N ARG A 155 -11.95 -3.47 20.43
CA ARG A 155 -12.52 -4.27 21.53
C ARG A 155 -13.95 -4.73 21.26
N ALA A 156 -14.73 -3.93 20.54
CA ALA A 156 -16.10 -4.26 20.16
C ALA A 156 -16.17 -5.25 18.97
N GLY A 157 -15.07 -5.47 18.25
CA GLY A 157 -15.06 -6.23 17.00
C GLY A 157 -15.77 -5.51 15.84
N ASP A 158 -15.95 -4.19 15.95
CA ASP A 158 -16.64 -3.34 14.96
C ASP A 158 -15.63 -2.67 14.03
N ILE A 159 -14.76 -3.49 13.43
CA ILE A 159 -13.80 -3.05 12.43
C ILE A 159 -14.35 -3.34 11.04
N GLU A 160 -14.57 -2.27 10.29
CA GLU A 160 -14.83 -2.32 8.85
C GLU A 160 -13.52 -2.04 8.11
N TYR A 161 -13.15 -2.95 7.21
CA TYR A 161 -11.96 -2.83 6.39
C TYR A 161 -12.14 -3.64 5.12
N ASN A 162 -11.67 -3.11 4.00
CA ASN A 162 -11.87 -3.75 2.70
C ASN A 162 -13.35 -3.99 2.37
N PHE A 163 -14.22 -3.03 2.75
CA PHE A 163 -15.67 -3.04 2.52
C PHE A 163 -16.42 -4.20 3.20
N GLU A 164 -15.76 -4.88 4.14
CA GLU A 164 -16.32 -6.00 4.90
C GLU A 164 -16.12 -5.76 6.40
N ARG A 165 -17.03 -6.29 7.21
CA ARG A 165 -16.91 -6.31 8.67
C ARG A 165 -16.38 -7.66 9.12
N ALA A 166 -15.34 -7.63 9.96
CA ALA A 166 -14.65 -8.81 10.49
C ALA A 166 -14.04 -9.74 9.41
N GLY A 167 -13.39 -10.81 9.85
CA GLY A 167 -12.82 -11.84 8.96
C GLY A 167 -11.39 -11.58 8.47
N HIS A 168 -10.79 -10.43 8.81
CA HIS A 168 -9.39 -10.17 8.48
C HIS A 168 -8.45 -10.87 9.50
N ALA A 169 -7.31 -11.37 9.04
CA ALA A 169 -6.35 -12.08 9.89
C ALA A 169 -5.83 -11.23 11.07
N MET A 170 -5.80 -9.90 10.92
CA MET A 170 -5.40 -8.95 11.97
C MET A 170 -6.44 -8.77 13.08
N ASP A 171 -7.67 -9.29 12.91
CA ASP A 171 -8.73 -9.29 13.93
C ASP A 171 -8.74 -10.56 14.78
N MET A 172 -7.92 -11.56 14.43
CA MET A 172 -7.91 -12.85 15.12
C MET A 172 -7.34 -12.72 16.54
N THR A 173 -7.95 -13.44 17.48
CA THR A 173 -7.47 -13.60 18.86
C THR A 173 -7.30 -15.10 19.17
N PRO A 174 -6.09 -15.58 19.52
CA PRO A 174 -4.83 -14.82 19.60
C PRO A 174 -4.36 -14.32 18.23
N ALA A 175 -3.59 -13.24 18.23
CA ALA A 175 -3.02 -12.67 17.01
C ALA A 175 -2.12 -13.72 16.30
N PRO A 176 -2.20 -13.86 14.96
CA PRO A 176 -1.35 -14.79 14.24
C PRO A 176 0.13 -14.43 14.38
N GLU A 177 1.00 -15.44 14.41
CA GLU A 177 2.46 -15.27 14.55
C GLU A 177 3.08 -14.23 13.59
N PRO A 178 2.72 -14.17 12.29
CA PRO A 178 3.04 -13.05 11.40
C PRO A 178 2.82 -11.65 11.96
N VAL A 179 1.65 -11.42 12.56
CA VAL A 179 1.22 -10.11 13.08
C VAL A 179 2.05 -9.77 14.31
N VAL A 180 2.25 -10.73 15.21
CA VAL A 180 3.09 -10.57 16.41
C VAL A 180 4.52 -10.19 16.03
N ARG A 181 5.11 -10.89 15.05
CA ARG A 181 6.46 -10.59 14.56
C ARG A 181 6.58 -9.20 13.95
N PHE A 182 5.63 -8.80 13.11
CA PHE A 182 5.63 -7.47 12.51
C PHE A 182 5.44 -6.37 13.54
N ALA A 183 4.50 -6.53 14.47
CA ALA A 183 4.31 -5.62 15.59
C ALA A 183 5.61 -5.42 16.37
N ALA A 184 6.28 -6.51 16.75
CA ALA A 184 7.56 -6.46 17.45
C ALA A 184 8.64 -5.72 16.64
N SER A 185 8.73 -5.95 15.31
CA SER A 185 9.67 -5.24 14.44
C SER A 185 9.38 -3.74 14.28
N CYS A 186 8.12 -3.36 14.52
CA CYS A 186 7.66 -1.97 14.59
C CYS A 186 7.81 -1.36 16.00
N GLY A 187 8.32 -2.12 16.98
CA GLY A 187 8.48 -1.69 18.37
C GLY A 187 7.16 -1.52 19.12
N THR A 188 6.13 -2.29 18.74
CA THR A 188 4.79 -2.21 19.33
C THR A 188 4.22 -3.62 19.57
N ASP A 189 3.01 -3.72 20.11
CA ASP A 189 2.29 -4.98 20.31
C ASP A 189 1.25 -5.26 19.19
N ALA A 190 0.75 -6.50 19.12
CA ALA A 190 -0.17 -6.89 18.06
C ALA A 190 -1.48 -6.09 18.05
N PRO A 191 -2.14 -5.81 19.20
CA PRO A 191 -3.30 -4.92 19.23
C PRO A 191 -3.02 -3.53 18.64
N ALA A 192 -1.93 -2.89 19.05
CA ALA A 192 -1.55 -1.57 18.54
C ALA A 192 -1.16 -1.58 17.06
N TYR A 193 -0.48 -2.63 16.62
CA TYR A 193 -0.15 -2.83 15.20
C TYR A 193 -1.41 -3.00 14.34
N SER A 194 -2.38 -3.81 14.79
CA SER A 194 -3.61 -4.11 14.06
C SER A 194 -4.60 -2.94 13.98
N ARG A 195 -4.40 -1.87 14.75
CA ARG A 195 -5.21 -0.64 14.67
C ARG A 195 -4.92 0.21 13.45
N ASP A 196 -3.86 -0.08 12.69
CA ASP A 196 -3.62 0.51 11.38
C ASP A 196 -3.61 -0.58 10.30
N ARG A 197 -4.00 -0.22 9.08
CA ARG A 197 -4.03 -1.14 7.93
C ARG A 197 -3.54 -0.45 6.66
N PRO A 198 -2.94 -1.19 5.72
CA PRO A 198 -2.49 -0.60 4.48
C PRO A 198 -3.66 -0.44 3.50
N GLY A 199 -3.56 0.54 2.62
CA GLY A 199 -4.55 0.74 1.58
C GLY A 199 -4.13 1.79 0.58
N ILE A 200 -4.94 1.96 -0.44
CA ILE A 200 -4.85 3.05 -1.41
C ILE A 200 -6.20 3.73 -1.45
N SER A 201 -6.20 5.05 -1.51
CA SER A 201 -7.36 5.87 -1.87
C SER A 201 -6.97 6.81 -3.00
N THR A 202 -7.82 6.91 -4.02
CA THR A 202 -7.62 7.78 -5.18
C THR A 202 -8.68 8.87 -5.17
N PHE A 203 -8.23 10.09 -5.43
CA PHE A 203 -9.04 11.28 -5.43
C PHE A 203 -8.87 12.06 -6.72
N VAL A 204 -9.93 12.78 -7.11
CA VAL A 204 -9.97 13.68 -8.24
C VAL A 204 -10.32 15.08 -7.73
N TYR A 205 -9.67 16.10 -8.27
CA TYR A 205 -9.98 17.50 -8.05
C TYR A 205 -10.51 18.10 -9.34
N GLU A 206 -11.80 18.45 -9.35
CA GLU A 206 -12.51 18.98 -10.51
C GLU A 206 -13.41 20.14 -10.08
N ASP A 207 -13.37 21.25 -10.82
CA ASP A 207 -14.20 22.45 -10.58
C ASP A 207 -14.19 22.97 -9.13
N GLY A 208 -13.03 22.89 -8.47
CA GLY A 208 -12.87 23.36 -7.09
C GLY A 208 -13.28 22.34 -6.01
N VAL A 209 -13.70 21.14 -6.41
CA VAL A 209 -14.25 20.10 -5.52
C VAL A 209 -13.36 18.86 -5.53
N VAL A 210 -13.14 18.28 -4.35
CA VAL A 210 -12.45 17.00 -4.21
C VAL A 210 -13.46 15.87 -4.17
N TYR A 211 -13.18 14.82 -4.93
CA TYR A 211 -13.95 13.58 -4.94
C TYR A 211 -13.07 12.39 -4.60
N HIS A 212 -13.60 11.44 -3.83
CA HIS A 212 -13.05 10.09 -3.71
C HIS A 212 -13.58 9.22 -4.85
N ALA A 213 -12.66 8.62 -5.60
CA ALA A 213 -12.98 7.86 -6.81
C ALA A 213 -12.79 6.34 -6.64
N TYR A 214 -11.78 5.94 -5.88
CA TYR A 214 -11.44 4.52 -5.71
C TYR A 214 -10.70 4.27 -4.41
N SER A 215 -10.93 3.11 -3.80
CA SER A 215 -10.05 2.57 -2.75
C SER A 215 -9.83 1.08 -2.92
N THR A 216 -8.67 0.61 -2.47
CA THR A 216 -8.40 -0.82 -2.33
C THR A 216 -7.49 -1.09 -1.14
N TYR A 217 -7.65 -2.27 -0.55
CA TYR A 217 -7.00 -2.63 0.70
C TYR A 217 -6.48 -4.07 0.64
N ALA A 218 -5.83 -4.53 1.72
CA ALA A 218 -5.36 -5.90 1.87
C ALA A 218 -4.59 -6.39 0.63
N ARG A 219 -4.92 -7.56 0.06
CA ARG A 219 -4.30 -8.11 -1.15
C ARG A 219 -4.50 -7.24 -2.40
N GLY A 220 -5.40 -6.25 -2.36
CA GLY A 220 -5.61 -5.31 -3.44
C GLY A 220 -4.41 -4.38 -3.69
N VAL A 221 -3.52 -4.21 -2.70
CA VAL A 221 -2.25 -3.46 -2.89
C VAL A 221 -1.11 -4.32 -3.45
N ASP A 222 -1.30 -5.63 -3.63
CA ASP A 222 -0.28 -6.53 -4.18
C ASP A 222 0.25 -6.08 -5.55
N GLY A 223 -0.61 -5.44 -6.35
CA GLY A 223 -0.24 -4.92 -7.67
C GLY A 223 0.83 -3.83 -7.61
N LEU A 224 0.97 -3.15 -6.46
CA LEU A 224 2.02 -2.16 -6.23
C LEU A 224 3.34 -2.80 -5.75
N TRP A 225 3.32 -4.07 -5.39
CA TRP A 225 4.48 -4.76 -4.85
C TRP A 225 5.44 -5.15 -5.97
N GLY A 226 6.28 -4.20 -6.40
CA GLY A 226 7.15 -4.35 -7.57
C GLY A 226 8.01 -5.61 -7.51
N MET A 227 8.56 -5.93 -6.33
CA MET A 227 9.39 -7.13 -6.11
C MET A 227 8.68 -8.44 -6.49
N TYR A 228 7.39 -8.61 -6.20
CA TYR A 228 6.68 -9.83 -6.53
C TYR A 228 6.51 -10.04 -8.04
N GLN A 229 6.33 -8.96 -8.79
CA GLN A 229 6.24 -9.04 -10.26
C GLN A 229 7.55 -9.55 -10.88
N TRP A 230 8.70 -9.23 -10.27
CA TRP A 230 10.00 -9.76 -10.68
C TRP A 230 10.17 -11.22 -10.26
N LEU A 231 9.84 -11.55 -9.01
CA LEU A 231 9.99 -12.90 -8.48
C LEU A 231 9.09 -13.93 -9.17
N ASP A 232 7.89 -13.55 -9.59
CA ASP A 232 6.98 -14.41 -10.36
C ASP A 232 7.55 -14.84 -11.72
N ARG A 233 8.56 -14.13 -12.21
CA ARG A 233 9.29 -14.45 -13.45
C ARG A 233 10.64 -15.12 -13.19
N ALA A 234 11.08 -15.19 -11.94
CA ALA A 234 12.29 -15.90 -11.58
C ALA A 234 12.06 -17.43 -11.67
N PRO A 235 13.06 -18.24 -12.05
CA PRO A 235 12.88 -19.69 -12.17
C PRO A 235 12.46 -20.42 -10.88
N LYS A 236 12.71 -19.82 -9.71
CA LYS A 236 12.28 -20.34 -8.40
C LYS A 236 10.97 -19.72 -7.90
N GLY A 237 10.33 -18.88 -8.72
CA GLY A 237 9.21 -18.03 -8.30
C GLY A 237 9.59 -17.16 -7.10
N ARG A 238 8.60 -16.87 -6.27
CA ARG A 238 8.80 -16.18 -4.98
C ARG A 238 9.56 -17.00 -3.94
N ASN A 239 9.66 -18.32 -4.12
CA ASN A 239 10.37 -19.25 -3.22
C ASN A 239 9.96 -19.10 -1.73
N GLU A 240 8.67 -18.90 -1.48
CA GLU A 240 8.14 -18.59 -0.15
C GLU A 240 7.86 -19.86 0.66
N LYS A 241 8.31 -19.86 1.92
CA LYS A 241 7.93 -20.86 2.95
C LYS A 241 7.19 -20.20 4.12
N GLY A 242 6.76 -18.96 3.92
CA GLY A 242 6.29 -18.03 4.94
C GLY A 242 6.80 -16.62 4.65
N ILE A 243 6.62 -15.73 5.61
CA ILE A 243 7.08 -14.34 5.52
C ILE A 243 8.60 -14.31 5.54
N TRP A 244 9.18 -13.75 4.49
CA TRP A 244 10.63 -13.68 4.29
C TRP A 244 11.13 -12.24 4.09
N TRP A 245 10.25 -11.32 3.69
CA TRP A 245 10.62 -9.93 3.43
C TRP A 245 10.85 -9.17 4.74
N ARG A 246 11.73 -8.18 4.65
CA ARG A 246 12.11 -7.23 5.70
C ARG A 246 12.16 -5.84 5.09
N ARG A 247 12.44 -4.83 5.91
CA ARG A 247 12.85 -3.52 5.39
C ARG A 247 14.18 -3.68 4.65
N HIS A 248 14.41 -2.91 3.58
CA HIS A 248 15.56 -3.15 2.71
C HIS A 248 16.91 -3.06 3.44
N ASP A 249 16.99 -2.31 4.54
CA ASP A 249 18.19 -2.09 5.34
C ASP A 249 18.41 -3.18 6.41
N GLU A 250 17.48 -4.14 6.53
CA GLU A 250 17.53 -5.26 7.49
C GLU A 250 17.87 -6.60 6.83
N TYR A 251 18.06 -6.64 5.52
CA TYR A 251 18.63 -7.82 4.87
C TYR A 251 20.12 -7.92 5.21
N GLU A 252 20.59 -9.15 5.45
CA GLU A 252 22.01 -9.42 5.63
C GLU A 252 22.80 -8.93 4.41
N ARG A 253 23.82 -8.10 4.64
CA ARG A 253 24.76 -7.73 3.59
C ARG A 253 25.52 -8.98 3.19
N ARG A 254 25.39 -9.36 1.92
CA ARG A 254 26.18 -10.43 1.31
C ARG A 254 27.51 -9.90 0.80
#